data_AF-A0A9X3R9M9-F1
#
_entry.id   AF-A0A9X3R9M9-F1
#
_cell.length_a   1.000
_cell.length_b   1.000
_cell.length_c   1.000
_cell.angle_alpha   90.00
_cell.angle_beta   90.00
_cell.angle_gamma   90.00
#
_symmetry.space_group_name_H-M   'P 1'
#
loop_
_entity.id
_entity.type
_entity.pdbx_description
1 polymer ?
#
loop_
_entity_poly.entity_id
_entity_poly.type
_entity_poly.pdbx_seq_one_letter_code
_entity_poly.pdbx_strand_id
1 'polypeptide(L)'
;MLALKNTENLTGALISGDYWDLDELCTALHRLTGKESRYLDWQGARMRLLSIMHDIRNAYQGNSNVESVGNGLKKDTMKNHDFIASQNNIYFSTEILWPELIFTLVAINDFINLHKKYEQATDLEIHIVNARKFQALIAEGLRENMSEESYTFIMQQVLSSNVNAEEYASQYIDLLNISYIDMSRDRRIQSFESIVHNIVVQSKDYSSFKKKILTETNKTKSTIHDFRMNVEYPEYIEW
;
A
#
# COMPACT_ATOMS: atom_id res chain seq x y z
N MET A 1 -1.16 14.78 -10.35
CA MET A 1 -0.58 13.46 -10.72
C MET A 1 -0.29 12.67 -9.46
N LEU A 2 -0.77 11.43 -9.38
CA LEU A 2 -0.43 10.48 -8.33
C LEU A 2 1.09 10.28 -8.22
N ALA A 3 1.62 10.44 -7.01
CA ALA A 3 3.03 10.30 -6.69
C ALA A 3 3.22 9.60 -5.33
N LEU A 4 4.38 8.97 -5.15
CA LEU A 4 4.81 8.36 -3.91
C LEU A 4 6.22 8.85 -3.61
N LYS A 5 6.46 9.30 -2.37
CA LYS A 5 7.76 9.82 -1.94
C LYS A 5 8.10 9.29 -0.56
N ASN A 6 9.35 8.88 -0.35
CA ASN A 6 9.85 8.54 0.99
C ASN A 6 9.61 9.66 2.00
N THR A 7 9.18 9.30 3.21
CA THR A 7 9.17 10.22 4.35
C THR A 7 10.60 10.48 4.83
N GLU A 8 10.81 11.55 5.59
CA GLU A 8 12.17 12.00 5.99
C GLU A 8 12.92 10.93 6.78
N ASN A 9 12.22 10.24 7.69
CA ASN A 9 12.80 9.21 8.54
C ASN A 9 12.65 7.78 8.00
N LEU A 10 12.24 7.63 6.73
CA LEU A 10 12.02 6.35 6.06
C LEU A 10 11.04 5.44 6.83
N THR A 11 10.18 6.01 7.68
CA THR A 11 9.14 5.26 8.39
C THR A 11 8.06 4.78 7.43
N GLY A 12 7.85 5.52 6.35
CA GLY A 12 6.89 5.19 5.32
C GLY A 12 7.12 5.96 4.03
N ALA A 13 6.04 6.09 3.27
CA ALA A 13 5.99 6.95 2.10
C ALA A 13 4.72 7.80 2.11
N LEU A 14 4.85 9.01 1.59
CA LEU A 14 3.78 9.95 1.34
C LEU A 14 3.15 9.63 -0.02
N ILE A 15 1.88 9.23 0.00
CA ILE A 15 1.04 9.12 -1.21
C ILE A 15 0.41 10.48 -1.45
N SER A 16 0.59 11.04 -2.64
CA SER A 16 0.10 12.39 -2.96
C SER A 16 -0.51 12.48 -4.35
N GLY A 17 -1.45 13.40 -4.54
CA GLY A 17 -2.10 13.65 -5.81
C GLY A 17 -3.15 14.75 -5.68
N ASP A 18 -3.76 15.14 -6.80
CA ASP A 18 -4.99 15.93 -6.73
C ASP A 18 -6.18 15.05 -6.33
N TYR A 19 -7.37 15.66 -6.20
CA TYR A 19 -8.60 14.92 -5.85
C TYR A 19 -8.86 13.74 -6.79
N TRP A 20 -8.69 13.93 -8.10
CA TRP A 20 -9.02 12.92 -9.10
C TRP A 20 -8.03 11.78 -9.08
N ASP A 21 -6.74 12.06 -8.92
CA ASP A 21 -5.71 11.02 -8.78
C ASP A 21 -6.01 10.06 -7.62
N LEU A 22 -6.37 10.60 -6.45
CA LEU A 22 -6.58 9.82 -5.24
C LEU A 22 -7.94 9.11 -5.24
N ASP A 23 -8.99 9.77 -5.73
CA ASP A 23 -10.31 9.14 -5.87
C ASP A 23 -10.30 8.02 -6.92
N GLU A 24 -9.58 8.20 -8.02
CA GLU A 24 -9.37 7.17 -9.05
C GLU A 24 -8.67 5.94 -8.46
N LEU A 25 -7.63 6.15 -7.64
CA LEU A 25 -6.93 5.06 -6.94
C LEU A 25 -7.86 4.33 -5.97
N CYS A 26 -8.58 5.05 -5.11
CA CYS A 26 -9.54 4.46 -4.18
C CYS A 26 -10.62 3.67 -4.91
N THR A 27 -11.15 4.21 -6.00
CA THR A 27 -12.18 3.54 -6.82
C THR A 27 -11.64 2.26 -7.46
N ALA A 28 -10.43 2.30 -8.01
CA ALA A 28 -9.77 1.14 -8.60
C ALA A 28 -9.55 0.03 -7.57
N LEU A 29 -8.96 0.35 -6.41
CA LEU A 29 -8.71 -0.64 -5.36
C LEU A 29 -10.02 -1.19 -4.79
N HIS A 30 -11.02 -0.34 -4.57
CA HIS A 30 -12.34 -0.79 -4.09
C HIS A 30 -12.98 -1.79 -5.07
N ARG A 31 -12.92 -1.49 -6.39
CA ARG A 31 -13.43 -2.39 -7.42
C ARG A 31 -12.75 -3.76 -7.38
N LEU A 32 -11.43 -3.80 -7.27
CA LEU A 32 -10.64 -5.04 -7.27
C LEU A 32 -10.86 -5.89 -6.01
N THR A 33 -11.01 -5.28 -4.84
CA THR A 33 -11.25 -6.01 -3.58
C THR A 33 -12.58 -6.75 -3.53
N GLY A 34 -13.53 -6.37 -4.41
CA GLY A 34 -14.85 -6.97 -4.50
C GLY A 34 -15.71 -6.73 -3.26
N LYS A 35 -16.90 -7.35 -3.23
CA LYS A 35 -17.81 -7.30 -2.09
C LYS A 35 -17.28 -8.11 -0.90
N GLU A 36 -17.69 -7.73 0.31
CA GLU A 36 -17.28 -8.36 1.57
C GLU A 36 -17.44 -9.88 1.59
N SER A 37 -18.51 -10.40 0.97
CA SER A 37 -18.81 -11.83 0.92
C SER A 37 -17.96 -12.63 -0.09
N ARG A 38 -17.01 -12.00 -0.79
CA ARG A 38 -16.12 -12.66 -1.75
C ARG A 38 -14.72 -12.84 -1.15
N TYR A 39 -13.91 -13.71 -1.76
CA TYR A 39 -12.47 -13.84 -1.44
C TYR A 39 -12.20 -13.96 0.06
N LEU A 40 -12.94 -14.84 0.75
CA LEU A 40 -12.91 -14.96 2.21
C LEU A 40 -11.49 -15.27 2.72
N ASP A 41 -10.72 -16.05 1.95
CA ASP A 41 -9.34 -16.40 2.29
C ASP A 41 -8.39 -15.17 2.26
N TRP A 42 -8.79 -14.09 1.58
CA TRP A 42 -8.09 -12.80 1.48
C TRP A 42 -8.67 -11.73 2.40
N GLN A 43 -9.53 -12.07 3.36
CA GLN A 43 -10.18 -11.08 4.23
C GLN A 43 -9.18 -10.18 4.96
N GLY A 44 -8.11 -10.72 5.53
CA GLY A 44 -7.05 -9.92 6.17
C GLY A 44 -6.39 -8.93 5.21
N ALA A 45 -6.11 -9.36 3.97
CA ALA A 45 -5.53 -8.50 2.94
C ALA A 45 -6.49 -7.39 2.50
N ARG A 46 -7.79 -7.72 2.36
CA ARG A 46 -8.83 -6.75 2.05
C ARG A 46 -8.92 -5.67 3.13
N MET A 47 -8.96 -6.07 4.40
CA MET A 47 -9.12 -5.11 5.50
C MET A 47 -7.96 -4.12 5.57
N ARG A 48 -6.73 -4.59 5.37
CA ARG A 48 -5.54 -3.73 5.29
C ARG A 48 -5.62 -2.73 4.14
N LEU A 49 -5.99 -3.20 2.94
CA LEU A 49 -6.14 -2.33 1.78
C LEU A 49 -7.28 -1.31 1.94
N LEU A 50 -8.38 -1.70 2.61
CA LEU A 50 -9.47 -0.78 2.98
C LEU A 50 -9.03 0.28 3.99
N SER A 51 -8.12 -0.04 4.90
CA SER A 51 -7.53 0.95 5.81
C SER A 51 -6.73 2.01 5.05
N ILE A 52 -5.86 1.61 4.12
CA ILE A 52 -5.12 2.57 3.28
C ILE A 52 -6.08 3.42 2.45
N MET A 53 -7.12 2.82 1.87
CA MET A 53 -8.14 3.59 1.15
C MET A 53 -8.87 4.59 2.05
N HIS A 54 -9.06 4.26 3.33
CA HIS A 54 -9.65 5.18 4.30
C HIS A 54 -8.73 6.37 4.55
N ASP A 55 -7.43 6.15 4.73
CA ASP A 55 -6.45 7.21 4.94
C ASP A 55 -6.33 8.13 3.72
N ILE A 56 -6.27 7.55 2.51
CA ILE A 56 -6.26 8.32 1.26
C ILE A 56 -7.54 9.16 1.11
N ARG A 57 -8.71 8.59 1.44
CA ARG A 57 -9.99 9.31 1.40
C ARG A 57 -10.03 10.46 2.38
N ASN A 58 -9.55 10.24 3.61
CA ASN A 58 -9.46 11.29 4.60
C ASN A 58 -8.56 12.44 4.11
N ALA A 59 -7.46 12.12 3.43
CA ALA A 59 -6.56 13.11 2.85
C ALA A 59 -7.25 13.99 1.79
N TYR A 60 -7.88 13.40 0.76
CA TYR A 60 -8.53 14.21 -0.28
C TYR A 60 -9.83 14.90 0.15
N GLN A 61 -10.35 14.57 1.34
CA GLN A 61 -11.38 15.36 2.03
C GLN A 61 -10.83 16.61 2.73
N GLY A 62 -9.51 16.82 2.68
CA GLY A 62 -8.83 17.97 3.27
C GLY A 62 -8.48 17.81 4.75
N ASN A 63 -8.57 16.60 5.31
CA ASN A 63 -8.26 16.35 6.72
C ASN A 63 -6.76 16.12 6.98
N SER A 64 -5.98 15.88 5.93
CA SER A 64 -4.54 15.61 6.00
C SER A 64 -3.80 16.39 4.90
N ASN A 65 -2.59 16.85 5.22
CA ASN A 65 -1.58 17.48 4.35
C ASN A 65 -2.10 18.06 3.02
N VAL A 66 -2.24 19.39 2.98
CA VAL A 66 -2.71 20.13 1.80
C VAL A 66 -1.60 21.03 1.28
N GLU A 67 -1.19 20.83 0.03
CA GLU A 67 -0.11 21.58 -0.61
C GLU A 67 -0.54 22.23 -1.92
N SER A 68 0.01 23.41 -2.21
CA SER A 68 -0.21 24.12 -3.47
C SER A 68 0.93 23.82 -4.44
N VAL A 69 0.65 23.13 -5.53
CA VAL A 69 1.64 22.68 -6.52
C VAL A 69 1.44 23.39 -7.86
N GLY A 70 2.50 23.92 -8.45
CA GLY A 70 2.43 24.61 -9.74
C GLY A 70 1.89 23.71 -10.86
N ASN A 71 0.89 24.19 -11.61
CA ASN A 71 0.21 23.41 -12.65
C ASN A 71 0.70 23.67 -14.09
N GLY A 72 1.79 24.45 -14.22
CA GLY A 72 2.39 24.79 -15.51
C GLY A 72 1.64 25.87 -16.31
N LEU A 73 0.51 26.40 -15.82
CA LEU A 73 -0.21 27.50 -16.46
C LEU A 73 0.62 28.78 -16.46
N LYS A 74 0.82 29.37 -17.64
CA LYS A 74 1.57 30.63 -17.83
C LYS A 74 0.63 31.81 -18.05
N LYS A 75 1.07 33.01 -17.66
CA LYS A 75 0.32 34.26 -17.83
C LYS A 75 -0.02 34.56 -19.28
N ASP A 76 0.86 34.23 -20.22
CA ASP A 76 0.62 34.46 -21.64
C ASP A 76 -0.46 33.53 -22.19
N THR A 77 -0.51 32.27 -21.72
CA THR A 77 -1.57 31.33 -22.07
C THR A 77 -2.94 31.83 -21.61
N MET A 78 -3.02 32.36 -20.38
CA MET A 78 -4.26 32.95 -19.84
C MET A 78 -4.73 34.14 -20.66
N LYS A 79 -3.81 35.03 -21.05
CA LYS A 79 -4.12 36.18 -21.91
C LYS A 79 -4.59 35.76 -23.30
N ASN A 80 -3.93 34.77 -23.91
CA ASN A 80 -4.25 34.32 -25.27
C ASN A 80 -5.62 33.63 -25.38
N HIS A 81 -6.13 33.10 -24.28
CA HIS A 81 -7.40 32.38 -24.21
C HIS A 81 -8.47 33.12 -23.39
N ASP A 82 -8.23 34.39 -23.05
CA ASP A 82 -9.16 35.27 -22.33
C ASP A 82 -9.79 34.65 -21.06
N PHE A 83 -8.99 33.95 -20.25
CA PHE A 83 -9.45 33.40 -18.97
C PHE A 83 -8.47 33.69 -17.82
N ILE A 84 -8.99 33.69 -16.59
CA ILE A 84 -8.20 33.86 -15.36
C ILE A 84 -8.36 32.58 -14.52
N ALA A 85 -7.25 31.94 -14.17
CA ALA A 85 -7.23 30.76 -13.32
C ALA A 85 -5.99 30.75 -12.40
N SER A 86 -6.03 29.89 -11.38
CA SER A 86 -4.87 29.63 -10.52
C SER A 86 -3.73 28.98 -11.32
N GLN A 87 -2.49 29.41 -11.07
CA GLN A 87 -1.28 28.76 -11.59
C GLN A 87 -0.85 27.54 -10.77
N ASN A 88 -1.63 27.20 -9.73
CA ASN A 88 -1.39 26.08 -8.85
C ASN A 88 -2.62 25.18 -8.75
N ASN A 89 -2.37 23.88 -8.63
CA ASN A 89 -3.33 22.87 -8.21
C ASN A 89 -3.18 22.63 -6.71
N ILE A 90 -4.24 22.09 -6.10
CA ILE A 90 -4.23 21.62 -4.71
C ILE A 90 -3.92 20.13 -4.73
N TYR A 91 -2.88 19.74 -4.00
CA TYR A 91 -2.53 18.35 -3.77
C TYR A 91 -2.86 17.99 -2.33
N PHE A 92 -3.34 16.76 -2.16
CA PHE A 92 -3.60 16.14 -0.87
C PHE A 92 -2.62 14.99 -0.69
N SER A 93 -2.31 14.66 0.55
CA SER A 93 -1.42 13.54 0.83
C SER A 93 -1.64 12.88 2.18
N THR A 94 -1.18 11.65 2.29
CA THR A 94 -1.15 10.87 3.53
C THR A 94 0.10 10.01 3.57
N GLU A 95 0.67 9.86 4.76
CA GLU A 95 1.78 8.95 5.02
C GLU A 95 1.26 7.54 5.31
N ILE A 96 1.92 6.54 4.73
CA ILE A 96 1.64 5.12 4.96
C ILE A 96 2.94 4.40 5.27
N LEU A 97 2.94 3.54 6.28
CA LEU A 97 4.11 2.78 6.72
C LEU A 97 4.67 1.89 5.60
N TRP A 98 6.00 1.75 5.56
CA TRP A 98 6.66 0.93 4.55
C TRP A 98 6.25 -0.55 4.59
N PRO A 99 6.21 -1.24 5.75
CA PRO A 99 5.73 -2.62 5.80
C PRO A 99 4.30 -2.77 5.26
N GLU A 100 3.43 -1.78 5.51
CA GLU A 100 2.06 -1.75 4.98
C GLU A 100 2.04 -1.63 3.44
N LEU A 101 2.86 -0.75 2.87
CA LEU A 101 2.98 -0.57 1.41
C LEU A 101 3.55 -1.80 0.72
N ILE A 102 4.55 -2.46 1.32
CA ILE A 102 5.15 -3.69 0.79
C ILE A 102 4.10 -4.81 0.77
N PHE A 103 3.33 -4.97 1.85
CA PHE A 103 2.27 -5.96 1.89
C PHE A 103 1.16 -5.63 0.87
N THR A 104 0.83 -4.35 0.71
CA THR A 104 -0.14 -3.87 -0.28
C THR A 104 0.27 -4.20 -1.71
N LEU A 105 1.57 -4.07 -2.03
CA LEU A 105 2.10 -4.46 -3.33
C LEU A 105 1.77 -5.92 -3.66
N VAL A 106 1.94 -6.83 -2.69
CA VAL A 106 1.59 -8.25 -2.85
C VAL A 106 0.08 -8.44 -2.94
N ALA A 107 -0.70 -7.84 -2.03
CA ALA A 107 -2.15 -8.01 -1.98
C ALA A 107 -2.86 -7.55 -3.26
N ILE A 108 -2.38 -6.45 -3.88
CA ILE A 108 -2.96 -5.95 -5.13
C ILE A 108 -2.81 -6.97 -6.27
N ASN A 109 -1.70 -7.72 -6.33
CA ASN A 109 -1.54 -8.78 -7.36
C ASN A 109 -2.64 -9.83 -7.27
N ASP A 110 -2.95 -10.27 -6.05
CA ASP A 110 -3.99 -11.25 -5.82
C ASP A 110 -5.36 -10.71 -6.19
N PHE A 111 -5.69 -9.50 -5.76
CA PHE A 111 -6.98 -8.90 -6.11
C PHE A 111 -7.14 -8.67 -7.61
N ILE A 112 -6.07 -8.33 -8.33
CA ILE A 112 -6.09 -8.29 -9.80
C ILE A 112 -6.37 -9.67 -10.38
N ASN A 113 -5.65 -10.71 -9.92
CA ASN A 113 -5.83 -12.08 -10.41
C ASN A 113 -7.23 -12.62 -10.12
N LEU A 114 -7.76 -12.36 -8.93
CA LEU A 114 -9.12 -12.69 -8.54
C LEU A 114 -10.15 -11.92 -9.39
N HIS A 115 -9.97 -10.62 -9.59
CA HIS A 115 -10.86 -9.82 -10.43
C HIS A 115 -10.89 -10.37 -11.87
N LYS A 116 -9.73 -10.64 -12.47
CA LYS A 116 -9.62 -11.27 -13.80
C LYS A 116 -10.32 -12.62 -13.87
N LYS A 117 -10.10 -13.48 -12.88
CA LYS A 117 -10.67 -14.84 -12.83
C LYS A 117 -12.20 -14.81 -12.78
N TYR A 118 -12.77 -13.94 -11.97
CA TYR A 118 -14.21 -14.00 -11.71
C TYR A 118 -15.04 -12.99 -12.51
N GLU A 119 -14.48 -11.85 -12.89
CA GLU A 119 -15.17 -10.85 -13.73
C GLU A 119 -14.81 -10.99 -15.22
N GLN A 120 -13.96 -11.95 -15.57
CA GLN A 120 -13.43 -12.13 -16.93
C GLN A 120 -12.72 -10.86 -17.47
N ALA A 121 -12.15 -10.07 -16.55
CA ALA A 121 -11.43 -8.86 -16.85
C ALA A 121 -10.12 -9.12 -17.61
N THR A 122 -9.72 -8.16 -18.44
CA THR A 122 -8.42 -8.16 -19.12
C THR A 122 -7.44 -7.24 -18.39
N ASP A 123 -6.14 -7.40 -18.64
CA ASP A 123 -5.11 -6.53 -18.04
C ASP A 123 -5.25 -5.05 -18.41
N LEU A 124 -6.02 -4.74 -19.47
CA LEU A 124 -6.28 -3.37 -19.93
C LEU A 124 -7.52 -2.73 -19.30
N GLU A 125 -8.22 -3.42 -18.40
CA GLU A 125 -9.32 -2.79 -17.66
C GLU A 125 -8.77 -1.64 -16.80
N ILE A 126 -9.44 -0.48 -16.86
CA ILE A 126 -8.94 0.77 -16.27
C ILE A 126 -8.63 0.63 -14.77
N HIS A 127 -9.44 -0.11 -14.02
CA HIS A 127 -9.21 -0.34 -12.59
C HIS A 127 -7.96 -1.19 -12.32
N ILE A 128 -7.65 -2.15 -13.20
CA ILE A 128 -6.40 -2.92 -13.12
C ILE A 128 -5.22 -2.01 -13.45
N VAL A 129 -5.31 -1.22 -14.52
CA VAL A 129 -4.23 -0.30 -14.95
C VAL A 129 -3.91 0.71 -13.84
N ASN A 130 -4.93 1.28 -13.20
CA ASN A 130 -4.74 2.26 -12.11
C ASN A 130 -4.14 1.63 -10.85
N ALA A 131 -4.55 0.42 -10.49
CA ALA A 131 -3.91 -0.32 -9.40
C ALA A 131 -2.45 -0.69 -9.73
N ARG A 132 -2.16 -1.05 -11.00
CA ARG A 132 -0.80 -1.32 -11.48
C ARG A 132 0.07 -0.07 -11.46
N LYS A 133 -0.47 1.10 -11.79
CA LYS A 133 0.23 2.39 -11.65
C LYS A 133 0.65 2.62 -10.20
N PHE A 134 -0.24 2.34 -9.23
CA PHE A 134 0.12 2.45 -7.82
C PHE A 134 1.17 1.42 -7.38
N GLN A 135 1.06 0.15 -7.81
CA GLN A 135 2.11 -0.84 -7.57
C GLN A 135 3.46 -0.42 -8.16
N ALA A 136 3.48 0.21 -9.34
CA ALA A 136 4.70 0.72 -9.95
C ALA A 136 5.31 1.86 -9.11
N LEU A 137 4.50 2.76 -8.56
CA LEU A 137 4.98 3.81 -7.65
C LEU A 137 5.59 3.21 -6.37
N ILE A 138 4.98 2.18 -5.79
CA ILE A 138 5.56 1.46 -4.64
C ILE A 138 6.88 0.81 -5.05
N ALA A 139 6.94 0.12 -6.20
CA ALA A 139 8.15 -0.53 -6.68
C ALA A 139 9.30 0.46 -6.92
N GLU A 140 9.04 1.63 -7.49
CA GLU A 140 10.04 2.69 -7.66
C GLU A 140 10.57 3.17 -6.29
N GLY A 141 9.68 3.39 -5.31
CA GLY A 141 10.09 3.75 -3.96
C GLY A 141 10.88 2.65 -3.25
N LEU A 142 10.62 1.37 -3.54
CA LEU A 142 11.47 0.27 -3.07
C LEU A 142 12.84 0.32 -3.72
N ARG A 143 12.94 0.54 -5.04
CA ARG A 143 14.21 0.60 -5.76
C ARG A 143 15.13 1.70 -5.21
N GLU A 144 14.58 2.84 -4.79
CA GLU A 144 15.36 3.93 -4.19
C GLU A 144 16.05 3.55 -2.87
N ASN A 145 15.53 2.55 -2.15
CA ASN A 145 15.95 2.18 -0.80
C ASN A 145 16.65 0.82 -0.71
N MET A 146 16.94 0.21 -1.86
CA MET A 146 17.47 -1.16 -1.95
C MET A 146 18.59 -1.24 -2.99
N SER A 147 19.44 -2.24 -2.87
CA SER A 147 20.35 -2.62 -3.95
C SER A 147 19.58 -3.15 -5.16
N GLU A 148 20.11 -2.92 -6.35
CA GLU A 148 19.51 -3.39 -7.61
C GLU A 148 19.35 -4.92 -7.67
N GLU A 149 20.27 -5.66 -7.03
CA GLU A 149 20.21 -7.13 -6.92
C GLU A 149 19.00 -7.55 -6.07
N SER A 150 18.86 -7.01 -4.86
CA SER A 150 17.72 -7.28 -3.98
C SER A 150 16.41 -6.85 -4.62
N TYR A 151 16.37 -5.67 -5.25
CA TYR A 151 15.18 -5.17 -5.96
C TYR A 151 14.74 -6.14 -7.07
N THR A 152 15.66 -6.54 -7.94
CA THR A 152 15.37 -7.46 -9.05
C THR A 152 14.82 -8.79 -8.53
N PHE A 153 15.45 -9.35 -7.49
CA PHE A 153 14.98 -10.58 -6.86
C PHE A 153 13.56 -10.44 -6.29
N ILE A 154 13.30 -9.38 -5.52
CA ILE A 154 11.98 -9.15 -4.92
C ILE A 154 10.90 -8.96 -5.98
N MET A 155 11.16 -8.18 -7.04
CA MET A 155 10.18 -7.99 -8.12
C MET A 155 9.87 -9.30 -8.84
N GLN A 156 10.86 -10.18 -9.06
CA GLN A 156 10.62 -11.51 -9.61
C GLN A 156 9.70 -12.35 -8.70
N GLN A 157 9.88 -12.27 -7.37
CA GLN A 157 9.00 -12.97 -6.42
C GLN A 157 7.57 -12.41 -6.47
N VAL A 158 7.43 -11.09 -6.42
CA VAL A 158 6.12 -10.39 -6.48
C VAL A 158 5.36 -10.75 -7.76
N LEU A 159 6.05 -10.81 -8.91
CA LEU A 159 5.43 -11.14 -10.20
C LEU A 159 5.22 -12.65 -10.41
N SER A 160 5.83 -13.49 -9.58
CA SER A 160 5.61 -14.94 -9.61
C SER A 160 4.25 -15.29 -8.99
N SER A 161 3.66 -16.42 -9.41
CA SER A 161 2.43 -16.96 -8.81
C SER A 161 2.62 -17.62 -7.44
N ASN A 162 3.84 -17.60 -6.87
CA ASN A 162 4.16 -18.30 -5.62
C ASN A 162 3.98 -17.44 -4.37
N VAL A 163 3.93 -16.12 -4.53
CA VAL A 163 3.70 -15.19 -3.43
C VAL A 163 2.27 -14.68 -3.51
N ASN A 164 1.50 -14.94 -2.46
CA ASN A 164 0.14 -14.47 -2.34
C ASN A 164 -0.19 -14.10 -0.88
N ALA A 165 -1.25 -13.32 -0.71
CA ALA A 165 -1.85 -12.90 0.53
C ALA A 165 -3.04 -13.82 0.94
N GLU A 166 -3.18 -14.99 0.32
CA GLU A 166 -4.19 -16.00 0.66
C GLU A 166 -3.91 -16.57 2.05
N GLU A 167 -4.91 -16.51 2.94
CA GLU A 167 -4.79 -16.91 4.35
C GLU A 167 -3.54 -16.32 5.02
N TYR A 168 -3.11 -15.12 4.62
CA TYR A 168 -1.94 -14.49 5.19
C TYR A 168 -2.23 -14.13 6.65
N ALA A 169 -1.29 -14.41 7.56
CA ALA A 169 -1.39 -14.00 8.96
C ALA A 169 -1.15 -12.49 9.06
N SER A 170 -2.16 -11.69 8.70
CA SER A 170 -2.06 -10.22 8.55
C SER A 170 -1.59 -9.51 9.81
N GLN A 171 -1.77 -10.13 10.97
CA GLN A 171 -1.24 -9.69 12.27
C GLN A 171 0.29 -9.57 12.28
N TYR A 172 0.98 -10.35 11.45
CA TYR A 172 2.43 -10.25 11.30
C TYR A 172 2.85 -8.85 10.80
N ILE A 173 2.05 -8.23 9.94
CA ILE A 173 2.32 -6.88 9.45
C ILE A 173 2.17 -5.86 10.58
N ASP A 174 1.28 -6.05 11.54
CA ASP A 174 1.20 -5.16 12.72
C ASP A 174 2.47 -5.22 13.57
N LEU A 175 3.00 -6.43 13.78
CA LEU A 175 4.26 -6.59 14.50
C LEU A 175 5.42 -5.90 13.76
N LEU A 176 5.45 -6.02 12.43
CA LEU A 176 6.46 -5.35 11.62
C LEU A 176 6.29 -3.83 11.66
N ASN A 177 5.06 -3.31 11.52
CA ASN A 177 4.77 -1.88 11.58
C ASN A 177 5.24 -1.28 12.91
N ILE A 178 4.89 -1.88 14.04
CA ILE A 178 5.23 -1.35 15.36
C ILE A 178 6.73 -1.42 15.61
N SER A 179 7.35 -2.57 15.29
CA SER A 179 8.80 -2.69 15.33
C SER A 179 9.49 -1.65 14.47
N TYR A 180 8.95 -1.37 13.27
CA TYR A 180 9.51 -0.40 12.33
C TYR A 180 9.34 1.05 12.80
N ILE A 181 8.22 1.39 13.43
CA ILE A 181 8.01 2.71 14.05
C ILE A 181 9.05 2.94 15.16
N ASP A 182 9.32 1.94 15.99
CA ASP A 182 10.28 2.04 17.10
C ASP A 182 11.75 2.13 16.66
N MET A 183 12.06 1.86 15.38
CA MET A 183 13.43 1.94 14.87
C MET A 183 13.87 3.38 14.62
N SER A 184 15.14 3.68 14.88
CA SER A 184 15.76 4.89 14.34
C SER A 184 15.88 4.80 12.81
N ARG A 185 15.97 5.95 12.15
CA ARG A 185 16.20 6.05 10.70
C ARG A 185 17.36 5.17 10.21
N ASP A 186 18.49 5.17 10.91
CA ASP A 186 19.66 4.35 10.54
C ASP A 186 19.38 2.85 10.62
N ARG A 187 18.62 2.41 11.64
CA ARG A 187 18.20 1.01 11.75
C ARG A 187 17.19 0.64 10.66
N ARG A 188 16.28 1.54 10.31
CA ARG A 188 15.35 1.32 9.19
C ARG A 188 16.11 1.09 7.89
N ILE A 189 17.08 1.93 7.57
CA ILE A 189 17.95 1.76 6.38
C ILE A 189 18.66 0.40 6.39
N GLN A 190 19.26 0.03 7.51
CA GLN A 190 20.00 -1.25 7.62
C GLN A 190 19.09 -2.49 7.54
N SER A 191 17.83 -2.37 7.97
CA SER A 191 16.89 -3.48 8.06
C SER A 191 15.88 -3.53 6.91
N PHE A 192 15.81 -2.49 6.08
CA PHE A 192 14.78 -2.30 5.06
C PHE A 192 14.65 -3.52 4.15
N GLU A 193 15.75 -3.96 3.52
CA GLU A 193 15.73 -5.10 2.62
C GLU A 193 15.27 -6.40 3.31
N SER A 194 15.67 -6.60 4.56
CA SER A 194 15.25 -7.77 5.34
C SER A 194 13.75 -7.76 5.60
N ILE A 195 13.16 -6.59 5.87
CA ILE A 195 11.72 -6.43 6.06
C ILE A 195 10.96 -6.70 4.76
N VAL A 196 11.41 -6.13 3.64
CA VAL A 196 10.83 -6.41 2.31
C VAL A 196 10.84 -7.91 2.03
N HIS A 197 12.00 -8.55 2.24
CA HIS A 197 12.16 -9.98 2.03
C HIS A 197 11.25 -10.80 2.96
N ASN A 198 11.11 -10.43 4.23
CA ASN A 198 10.26 -11.13 5.19
C ASN A 198 8.79 -11.12 4.79
N ILE A 199 8.30 -10.02 4.23
CA ILE A 199 6.91 -9.87 3.79
C ILE A 199 6.68 -10.64 2.49
N VAL A 200 7.53 -10.43 1.47
CA VAL A 200 7.34 -10.98 0.13
C VAL A 200 7.67 -12.47 0.07
N VAL A 201 8.79 -12.89 0.63
CA VAL A 201 9.25 -14.30 0.52
C VAL A 201 8.66 -15.18 1.61
N GLN A 202 7.92 -14.61 2.57
CA GLN A 202 7.31 -15.34 3.69
C GLN A 202 8.34 -16.16 4.48
N SER A 203 9.27 -15.44 5.12
CA SER A 203 10.45 -16.03 5.79
C SER A 203 10.09 -17.10 6.84
N LYS A 204 11.13 -17.77 7.35
CA LYS A 204 10.97 -18.75 8.45
C LYS A 204 10.28 -18.15 9.67
N ASP A 205 10.47 -16.86 9.93
CA ASP A 205 9.85 -16.14 11.04
C ASP A 205 8.35 -15.99 10.82
N TYR A 206 7.95 -15.52 9.64
CA TYR A 206 6.54 -15.48 9.24
C TYR A 206 5.89 -16.87 9.29
N SER A 207 6.55 -17.89 8.72
CA SER A 207 6.05 -19.27 8.73
C SER A 207 5.84 -19.80 10.15
N SER A 208 6.75 -19.47 11.06
CA SER A 208 6.65 -19.84 12.48
C SER A 208 5.53 -19.08 13.17
N PHE A 209 5.35 -17.79 12.86
CA PHE A 209 4.27 -16.97 13.36
C PHE A 209 2.89 -17.49 12.89
N LYS A 210 2.71 -17.70 11.58
CA LYS A 210 1.47 -18.26 11.01
C LYS A 210 1.09 -19.58 11.66
N LYS A 211 2.05 -20.49 11.89
CA LYS A 211 1.82 -21.75 12.62
C LYS A 211 1.30 -21.55 14.05
N LYS A 212 1.83 -20.56 14.78
CA LYS A 212 1.34 -20.23 16.14
C LYS A 212 -0.10 -19.73 16.08
N ILE A 213 -0.40 -18.79 15.18
CA ILE A 213 -1.77 -18.27 15.02
C ILE A 213 -2.74 -19.40 14.68
N LEU A 214 -2.41 -20.23 13.69
CA LEU A 214 -3.25 -21.38 13.31
C LEU A 214 -3.47 -22.36 14.47
N THR A 215 -2.46 -22.56 15.32
CA THR A 215 -2.59 -23.42 16.50
C THR A 215 -3.59 -22.84 17.51
N GLU A 216 -3.59 -21.53 17.71
CA GLU A 216 -4.54 -20.86 18.60
C GLU A 216 -5.95 -20.78 18.02
N THR A 217 -6.09 -20.43 16.74
CA THR A 217 -7.42 -20.32 16.09
C THR A 217 -8.11 -21.67 15.96
N ASN A 218 -7.35 -22.77 15.79
CA ASN A 218 -7.89 -24.12 15.83
C ASN A 218 -8.53 -24.49 17.17
N LYS A 219 -8.03 -23.92 18.29
CA LYS A 219 -8.65 -24.14 19.62
C LYS A 219 -9.98 -23.42 19.75
N THR A 220 -10.12 -22.25 19.13
CA THR A 220 -11.31 -21.38 19.23
C THR A 220 -12.29 -21.55 18.07
N LYS A 221 -11.97 -22.38 17.06
CA LYS A 221 -12.72 -22.53 15.79
C LYS A 221 -12.94 -21.21 15.05
N SER A 222 -12.00 -20.29 15.20
CA SER A 222 -12.00 -18.99 14.51
C SER A 222 -11.16 -19.07 13.23
N THR A 223 -11.35 -18.14 12.30
CA THR A 223 -10.45 -18.04 11.13
C THR A 223 -9.14 -17.36 11.53
N ILE A 224 -8.11 -17.51 10.69
CA ILE A 224 -6.82 -16.83 10.91
C ILE A 224 -6.98 -15.30 10.99
N HIS A 225 -7.97 -14.76 10.29
CA HIS A 225 -8.25 -13.32 10.21
C HIS A 225 -9.01 -12.78 11.41
N ASP A 226 -9.72 -13.63 12.16
CA ASP A 226 -10.47 -13.24 13.36
C ASP A 226 -9.57 -13.05 14.59
N PHE A 227 -8.37 -13.61 14.56
CA PHE A 227 -7.44 -13.52 15.69
C PHE A 227 -6.98 -12.07 15.88
N ARG A 228 -7.29 -11.49 17.04
CA ARG A 228 -6.84 -10.16 17.42
C ARG A 228 -5.66 -10.25 18.36
N MET A 229 -4.58 -9.56 18.03
CA MET A 229 -3.50 -9.33 18.97
C MET A 229 -3.81 -8.08 19.79
N ASN A 230 -3.40 -8.07 21.06
CA ASN A 230 -3.45 -6.88 21.89
C ASN A 230 -2.20 -6.03 21.64
N VAL A 231 -2.18 -5.32 20.52
CA VAL A 231 -1.10 -4.40 20.19
C VAL A 231 -1.68 -3.04 19.82
N GLU A 232 -1.13 -2.00 20.43
CA GLU A 232 -1.56 -0.61 20.25
C GLU A 232 -0.50 0.12 19.43
N TYR A 233 -0.93 0.82 18.39
CA TYR A 233 -0.07 1.71 17.64
C TYR A 233 0.14 3.01 18.45
N PRO A 234 1.32 3.63 18.38
CA PRO A 234 1.55 4.90 19.04
C PRO A 234 0.69 6.00 18.43
N GLU A 235 0.23 6.95 19.26
CA GLU A 235 -0.56 8.10 18.80
C GLU A 235 0.23 9.02 17.87
N TYR A 236 1.56 9.08 18.06
CA TYR A 236 2.46 9.87 17.27
C TYR A 236 3.46 8.96 16.55
N ILE A 237 3.57 9.15 15.23
CA ILE A 237 4.55 8.50 14.38
C ILE A 237 5.48 9.59 13.84
N GLU A 238 6.78 9.42 14.07
CA GLU A 238 7.80 10.23 13.42
C GLU A 238 7.99 9.70 11.99
N TRP A 239 7.59 10.49 11.01
CA TRP A 239 7.58 10.12 9.60
C TRP A 239 8.94 10.32 8.91
#